data_AF-A0A3M0HQ03-F1
#
_entry.id   AF-A0A3M0HQ03-F1
#
_cell.length_a   1.000
_cell.length_b   1.000
_cell.length_c   1.000
_cell.angle_alpha   90.00
_cell.angle_beta   90.00
_cell.angle_gamma   90.00
#
_symmetry.space_group_name_H-M   'P 1'
#
loop_
_entity.id
_entity.type
_entity.pdbx_description
1 polymer ?
#
loop_
_entity_poly.entity_id
_entity_poly.type
_entity_poly.pdbx_seq_one_letter_code
_entity_poly.pdbx_strand_id
1 'polypeptide(L)'
;MAMDLVDVEWADGEGGGLRKSVLEAVSRVPFESGLPVRRFTSYRGQRHFTGWYWAATTESLVGFESWLERDRAMLLDHDRRVVGLASQPFRVTWQGATRRIYTTLGTQDPFYRRFCLYRERDFHEAPG
;
A
#
# COMPACT_ATOMS: atom_id res chain seq x y z
N MET A 1 6.76 -9.85 -22.48
CA MET A 1 6.33 -11.24 -22.22
C MET A 1 6.97 -11.79 -20.93
N ALA A 2 6.93 -11.02 -19.83
CA ALA A 2 7.36 -11.46 -18.49
C ALA A 2 6.39 -10.99 -17.39
N MET A 3 5.33 -10.25 -17.75
CA MET A 3 4.34 -9.68 -16.83
C MET A 3 3.29 -10.73 -16.41
N ASP A 4 3.21 -11.83 -17.16
CA ASP A 4 2.29 -12.96 -17.02
C ASP A 4 2.69 -13.89 -15.84
N LEU A 5 3.92 -13.72 -15.33
CA LEU A 5 4.47 -14.50 -14.21
C LEU A 5 4.21 -13.86 -12.84
N VAL A 6 3.50 -12.73 -12.81
CA VAL A 6 3.30 -11.93 -11.60
C VAL A 6 1.81 -11.78 -11.33
N ASP A 7 1.37 -12.39 -10.23
CA ASP A 7 0.01 -12.22 -9.74
C ASP A 7 -0.05 -11.09 -8.71
N VAL A 8 -1.09 -10.26 -8.82
CA VAL A 8 -1.45 -9.20 -7.88
C VAL A 8 -2.77 -9.54 -7.23
N GLU A 9 -2.80 -9.50 -5.90
CA GLU A 9 -4.00 -9.67 -5.09
C GLU A 9 -4.35 -8.37 -4.37
N TRP A 10 -5.61 -7.98 -4.37
CA TRP A 10 -6.08 -6.75 -3.72
C TRP A 10 -7.48 -6.93 -3.12
N ALA A 11 -7.86 -6.08 -2.17
CA ALA A 11 -9.22 -6.04 -1.66
C ALA A 11 -10.07 -5.12 -2.53
N ASP A 12 -11.27 -5.55 -2.92
CA ASP A 12 -12.21 -4.65 -3.57
C ASP A 12 -12.80 -3.64 -2.58
N GLY A 13 -13.07 -2.44 -3.09
CA GLY A 13 -13.65 -1.34 -2.29
C GLY A 13 -15.11 -1.58 -1.90
N GLU A 14 -15.80 -2.51 -2.56
CA GLU A 14 -17.19 -2.90 -2.26
C GLU A 14 -17.22 -4.30 -1.64
N GLY A 15 -17.20 -4.36 -0.30
CA GLY A 15 -17.53 -5.59 0.44
C GLY A 15 -16.34 -6.44 0.89
N GLY A 16 -15.11 -6.08 0.56
CA GLY A 16 -13.90 -6.68 1.14
C GLY A 16 -13.54 -8.06 0.56
N GLY A 17 -14.01 -8.36 -0.65
CA GLY A 17 -13.59 -9.54 -1.40
C GLY A 17 -12.15 -9.37 -1.89
N LEU A 18 -11.32 -10.41 -1.71
CA LEU A 18 -10.00 -10.43 -2.33
C LEU A 18 -10.13 -10.80 -3.81
N ARG A 19 -9.57 -9.96 -4.67
CA ARG A 19 -9.43 -10.18 -6.11
C ARG A 19 -7.98 -10.55 -6.42
N LYS A 20 -7.79 -11.31 -7.50
CA LYS A 20 -6.48 -11.73 -8.00
C LYS A 20 -6.45 -11.61 -9.52
N SER A 21 -5.36 -11.06 -10.07
CA SER A 21 -5.14 -11.02 -11.51
C SER A 21 -3.66 -10.87 -11.84
N VAL A 22 -3.29 -11.00 -13.11
CA VAL A 22 -1.91 -10.75 -13.57
C VAL A 22 -1.59 -9.25 -13.52
N LEU A 23 -0.32 -8.90 -13.35
CA LEU A 23 0.14 -7.53 -13.16
C LEU A 23 -0.34 -6.57 -14.28
N GLU A 24 -0.32 -7.01 -15.53
CA GLU A 24 -0.77 -6.20 -16.68
C GLU A 24 -2.24 -5.77 -16.57
N ALA A 25 -3.09 -6.70 -16.11
CA ALA A 25 -4.53 -6.49 -16.03
C ALA A 25 -4.95 -5.53 -14.90
N VAL A 26 -4.08 -5.27 -13.93
CA VAL A 26 -4.38 -4.41 -12.77
C VAL A 26 -3.82 -2.99 -12.88
N SER A 27 -3.24 -2.63 -14.02
CA SER A 27 -2.61 -1.32 -14.27
C SER A 27 -3.53 -0.11 -14.04
N ARG A 28 -4.86 -0.30 -14.12
CA ARG A 28 -5.88 0.74 -13.92
C ARG A 28 -6.57 0.69 -12.56
N VAL A 29 -6.16 -0.19 -11.66
CA VAL A 29 -6.75 -0.29 -10.32
C VAL A 29 -6.22 0.86 -9.46
N PRO A 30 -7.10 1.69 -8.84
CA PRO A 30 -6.68 2.80 -7.98
C PRO A 30 -6.28 2.27 -6.59
N PHE A 31 -5.10 1.65 -6.50
CA PHE A 31 -4.61 1.05 -5.26
C PHE A 31 -4.38 2.08 -4.14
N GLU A 32 -4.18 3.35 -4.47
CA GLU A 32 -4.07 4.45 -3.51
C GLU A 32 -5.37 4.71 -2.74
N SER A 33 -6.51 4.21 -3.23
CA SER A 33 -7.81 4.23 -2.55
C SER A 33 -8.23 2.85 -2.05
N GLY A 34 -7.38 1.84 -2.22
CA GLY A 34 -7.67 0.45 -1.90
C GLY A 34 -7.68 0.17 -0.40
N LEU A 35 -8.52 -0.79 0.00
CA LEU A 35 -8.50 -1.31 1.36
C LEU A 35 -7.26 -2.19 1.58
N PRO A 36 -6.76 -2.28 2.83
CA PRO A 36 -5.67 -3.19 3.16
C PRO A 36 -6.04 -4.64 2.84
N VAL A 37 -5.19 -5.34 2.08
CA VAL A 37 -5.40 -6.77 1.77
C VAL A 37 -5.30 -7.70 2.97
N ARG A 38 -4.79 -7.17 4.08
CA ARG A 38 -4.64 -7.89 5.33
C ARG A 38 -5.19 -7.05 6.47
N ARG A 39 -5.93 -7.72 7.35
CA ARG A 39 -6.33 -7.14 8.62
C ARG A 39 -5.11 -6.96 9.53
N PHE A 40 -4.93 -5.76 10.06
CA PHE A 40 -3.96 -5.48 11.13
C PHE A 40 -4.37 -6.27 12.38
N THR A 41 -3.48 -7.14 12.86
CA THR A 41 -3.72 -7.93 14.08
C THR A 41 -2.82 -7.42 15.19
N SER A 42 -3.42 -6.89 16.25
CA SER A 42 -2.74 -6.58 17.51
C SER A 42 -2.81 -7.80 18.44
N TYR A 43 -1.71 -8.12 19.12
CA TYR A 43 -1.67 -9.18 20.13
C TYR A 43 -0.74 -8.80 21.29
N ARG A 44 -1.02 -9.33 22.49
CA ARG A 44 -0.27 -9.04 23.72
C ARG A 44 1.17 -9.53 23.57
N GLY A 45 2.15 -8.63 23.79
CA GLY A 45 3.58 -8.93 23.66
C GLY A 45 4.20 -8.60 22.29
N GLN A 46 3.46 -7.95 21.39
CA GLN A 46 4.00 -7.49 20.12
C GLN A 46 5.09 -6.42 20.34
N ARG A 47 6.26 -6.59 19.71
CA ARG A 47 7.41 -5.68 19.85
C ARG A 47 7.24 -4.36 19.08
N HIS A 48 6.29 -4.31 18.15
CA HIS A 48 6.06 -3.21 17.24
C HIS A 48 4.60 -2.73 17.37
N PHE A 49 4.42 -1.41 17.42
CA PHE A 49 3.15 -0.77 17.75
C PHE A 49 2.26 -0.68 16.49
N THR A 50 1.12 -1.37 16.53
CA THR A 50 0.12 -1.35 15.45
C THR A 50 -1.01 -0.39 15.77
N GLY A 51 -1.51 0.34 14.78
CA GLY A 51 -2.65 1.23 14.97
C GLY A 51 -3.18 1.81 13.66
N TRP A 52 -4.03 2.82 13.81
CA TRP A 52 -4.61 3.56 12.70
C TRP A 52 -4.19 5.02 12.78
N TYR A 53 -3.80 5.59 11.64
CA TYR A 53 -3.56 7.01 11.44
C TYR A 53 -4.67 7.57 10.56
N TRP A 54 -5.28 8.69 10.96
CA TRP A 54 -6.22 9.40 10.11
C TRP A 54 -5.45 10.25 9.10
N ALA A 55 -5.52 9.90 7.82
CA ALA A 55 -4.90 10.66 6.75
C ALA A 55 -5.88 11.69 6.20
N ALA A 56 -5.52 12.98 6.32
CA ALA A 56 -6.34 14.07 5.79
C ALA A 56 -6.39 14.05 4.25
N THR A 57 -5.32 13.61 3.59
CA THR A 57 -5.19 13.53 2.13
C THR A 57 -6.25 12.63 1.49
N THR A 58 -6.62 11.55 2.17
CA THR A 58 -7.59 10.55 1.70
C THR A 58 -8.86 10.49 2.52
N GLU A 59 -8.98 11.33 3.56
CA GLU A 59 -10.07 11.33 4.53
C GLU A 59 -10.38 9.93 5.09
N SER A 60 -9.33 9.14 5.37
CA SER A 60 -9.47 7.73 5.68
C SER A 60 -8.44 7.24 6.70
N LEU A 61 -8.70 6.05 7.26
CA LEU A 61 -7.79 5.39 8.20
C LEU A 61 -6.73 4.59 7.45
N VAL A 62 -5.47 4.97 7.66
CA VAL A 62 -4.28 4.27 7.16
C VAL A 62 -3.68 3.46 8.31
N GLY A 63 -3.65 2.15 8.16
CA GLY A 63 -3.08 1.27 9.19
C GLY A 63 -1.56 1.28 9.17
N PHE A 64 -0.94 1.21 10.34
CA PHE A 64 0.51 1.09 10.50
C PHE A 64 0.83 -0.05 11.47
N GLU A 65 1.97 -0.71 11.27
CA GLU A 65 2.49 -1.77 12.13
C GLU A 65 3.73 -1.35 12.92
N SER A 66 4.23 -0.12 12.73
CA SER A 66 5.34 0.44 13.50
C SER A 66 5.27 1.97 13.62
N TRP A 67 6.01 2.54 14.58
CA TRP A 67 6.13 3.99 14.75
C TRP A 67 6.72 4.67 13.52
N LEU A 68 7.73 4.06 12.88
CA LEU A 68 8.32 4.62 11.66
C LEU A 68 7.33 4.59 10.50
N GLU A 69 6.45 3.58 10.41
CA GLU A 69 5.37 3.55 9.42
C GLU A 69 4.37 4.68 9.65
N ARG A 70 3.99 4.92 10.91
CA ARG A 70 3.12 6.03 11.28
C ARG A 70 3.76 7.38 10.95
N ASP A 71 5.02 7.60 11.32
CA ASP A 71 5.69 8.87 11.10
C ASP A 71 5.87 9.14 9.59
N ARG A 72 6.10 8.09 8.79
CA ARG A 72 6.09 8.22 7.32
C ARG A 72 4.69 8.52 6.76
N ALA A 73 3.63 7.90 7.29
CA ALA A 73 2.27 8.24 6.90
C ALA A 73 1.96 9.72 7.19
N MET A 74 2.40 10.23 8.35
CA MET A 74 2.28 11.66 8.70
C MET A 74 3.05 12.58 7.73
N LEU A 75 4.27 12.20 7.35
CA LEU A 75 5.07 12.97 6.38
C LEU A 75 4.43 13.01 4.99
N LEU A 76 3.92 11.87 4.51
CA LEU A 76 3.23 11.78 3.24
C LEU A 76 1.92 12.60 3.25
N ASP A 77 1.17 12.53 4.34
CA ASP A 77 -0.08 13.26 4.51
C ASP A 77 0.12 14.78 4.63
N HIS A 78 1.31 15.22 5.01
CA HIS A 78 1.68 16.63 5.03
C HIS A 78 2.06 17.19 3.65
N ASP A 79 2.58 16.35 2.76
CA ASP A 79 3.06 16.78 1.44
C ASP A 79 1.89 17.01 0.48
N ARG A 80 1.68 18.27 0.08
CA ARG A 80 0.59 18.68 -0.84
C ARG A 80 0.66 18.04 -2.22
N ARG A 81 1.79 17.45 -2.59
CA ARG A 81 1.94 16.72 -3.85
C ARG A 81 1.30 15.33 -3.77
N VAL A 82 1.18 14.77 -2.57
CA VAL A 82 0.52 13.49 -2.35
C VAL A 82 -0.99 13.69 -2.47
N VAL A 83 -1.62 12.86 -3.29
CA VAL A 83 -3.08 12.89 -3.56
C VAL A 83 -3.77 11.58 -3.21
N GLY A 84 -3.01 10.57 -2.78
CA GLY A 84 -3.54 9.28 -2.34
C GLY A 84 -2.56 8.57 -1.43
N LEU A 85 -3.07 7.85 -0.43
CA LEU A 85 -2.30 7.17 0.60
C LEU A 85 -3.07 5.92 1.07
N ALA A 86 -2.48 4.73 0.88
CA ALA A 86 -3.07 3.48 1.30
C ALA A 86 -2.05 2.54 1.96
N SER A 87 -2.48 1.84 3.01
CA SER A 87 -1.64 0.85 3.69
C SER A 87 -1.87 -0.54 3.13
N GLN A 88 -0.82 -1.14 2.55
CA GLN A 88 -0.82 -2.49 1.99
C GLN A 88 -2.01 -2.75 1.02
N PRO A 89 -2.18 -1.93 -0.02
CA PRO A 89 -3.36 -2.03 -0.90
C PRO A 89 -3.36 -3.26 -1.81
N PHE A 90 -2.19 -3.91 -1.99
CA PHE A 90 -2.08 -5.15 -2.75
C PHE A 90 -0.91 -6.02 -2.28
N ARG A 91 -0.89 -7.27 -2.73
CA ARG A 91 0.17 -8.25 -2.56
C ARG A 91 0.63 -8.76 -3.92
N VAL A 92 1.94 -8.93 -4.09
CA VAL A 92 2.54 -9.45 -5.33
C VAL A 92 3.13 -10.85 -5.10
N THR A 93 2.85 -11.78 -6.00
CA THR A 93 3.37 -13.16 -5.98
C THR A 93 3.93 -13.53 -7.34
N TRP A 94 5.11 -14.15 -7.37
CA TRP A 94 5.67 -14.72 -8.62
C TRP A 94 5.17 -16.15 -8.81
N GLN A 95 4.71 -16.48 -10.01
CA GLN A 95 4.32 -17.85 -10.37
C GLN A 95 5.55 -18.77 -10.30
N GLY A 96 5.41 -19.92 -9.64
CA GLY A 96 6.51 -20.88 -9.42
C GLY A 96 7.47 -20.55 -8.27
N ALA A 97 7.32 -19.40 -7.61
CA ALA A 97 8.09 -19.06 -6.41
C ALA A 97 7.19 -19.03 -5.17
N THR A 98 7.64 -19.61 -4.05
CA THR A 98 6.97 -19.46 -2.74
C THR A 98 7.15 -18.05 -2.16
N ARG A 99 7.93 -17.19 -2.82
CA ARG A 99 8.29 -15.85 -2.33
C ARG A 99 7.19 -14.85 -2.65
N ARG A 100 6.54 -14.36 -1.60
CA ARG A 100 5.56 -13.27 -1.65
C ARG A 100 6.26 -11.96 -1.28
N ILE A 101 6.04 -10.92 -2.07
CA ILE A 101 6.55 -9.57 -1.79
C ILE A 101 5.35 -8.69 -1.44
N TYR A 102 5.48 -7.96 -0.34
CA TYR A 102 4.54 -6.91 0.04
C TYR A 102 5.13 -5.59 -0.45
N THR A 103 4.28 -4.66 -0.90
CA THR A 103 4.73 -3.36 -1.40
C THR A 103 5.54 -2.64 -0.32
N THR A 104 6.80 -2.36 -0.66
CA THR A 104 7.71 -1.51 0.10
C THR A 104 8.14 -0.40 -0.85
N LEU A 105 7.68 0.82 -0.62
CA LEU A 105 8.33 1.98 -1.23
C LEU A 105 9.40 2.49 -0.26
N GLY A 106 10.67 2.37 -0.65
CA GLY A 106 11.74 3.28 -0.20
C GLY A 106 12.54 2.94 1.08
N THR A 107 12.55 1.71 1.60
CA THR A 107 13.38 1.40 2.78
C THR A 107 14.00 0.01 2.74
N GLN A 108 15.33 -0.05 2.86
CA GLN A 108 16.14 -1.28 2.87
C GLN A 108 16.24 -1.92 4.28
N ASP A 109 15.40 -1.52 5.24
CA ASP A 109 15.49 -2.03 6.61
C ASP A 109 14.85 -3.43 6.70
N PRO A 110 15.57 -4.47 7.16
CA PRO A 110 15.05 -5.84 7.25
C PRO A 110 13.96 -6.05 8.32
N PHE A 111 13.76 -5.10 9.25
CA PHE A 111 12.60 -5.06 10.15
C PHE A 111 11.36 -4.42 9.49
N TYR A 112 11.56 -3.77 8.34
CA TYR A 112 10.55 -3.12 7.53
C TYR A 112 9.94 -4.09 6.54
N ARG A 113 8.77 -4.65 6.84
CA ARG A 113 8.15 -5.65 5.96
C ARG A 113 7.02 -5.15 5.09
N ARG A 114 6.42 -3.99 5.37
CA ARG A 114 5.15 -3.59 4.74
C ARG A 114 5.04 -2.07 4.76
N PHE A 115 4.91 -1.41 3.60
CA PHE A 115 4.77 0.04 3.57
C PHE A 115 3.66 0.50 2.62
N CYS A 116 3.24 1.75 2.82
CA CYS A 116 2.14 2.41 2.12
C CYS A 116 2.45 2.63 0.64
N LEU A 117 1.41 2.58 -0.18
CA LEU A 117 1.42 3.14 -1.52
C LEU A 117 0.92 4.58 -1.43
N TYR A 118 1.54 5.48 -2.18
CA TYR A 118 1.02 6.81 -2.35
C TYR A 118 1.04 7.20 -3.82
N ARG A 119 0.19 8.16 -4.18
CA ARG A 119 0.15 8.76 -5.52
C ARG A 119 0.52 10.23 -5.41
N GLU A 120 1.40 10.69 -6.28
CA GLU A 120 1.68 12.12 -6.46
C GLU A 120 0.78 12.72 -7.53
N ARG A 121 0.55 14.02 -7.43
CA ARG A 121 -0.12 14.79 -8.47
C ARG A 121 0.75 14.83 -9.72
N ASP A 122 0.16 14.47 -10.85
CA ASP A 122 0.78 14.69 -12.15
C ASP A 122 0.83 16.20 -12.41
N PHE A 123 2.02 16.78 -12.44
CA PHE A 123 2.21 18.14 -12.92
C PHE A 123 2.32 18.08 -14.44
N HIS A 124 1.28 18.53 -15.16
CA HIS A 124 1.48 18.92 -16.55
C HIS A 124 2.24 20.25 -16.56
N GLU A 125 3.42 20.28 -17.18
CA GLU A 125 4.01 21.53 -17.62
C GLU A 125 2.99 22.22 -18.53
N ALA A 126 2.52 23.39 -18.13
CA ALA A 126 1.70 24.22 -19.00
C ALA A 126 2.52 24.55 -20.26
N PRO A 127 1.95 24.45 -21.47
CA PRO A 127 2.63 24.98 -22.65
C PRO A 127 2.80 26.48 -22.44
N GLY A 128 4.05 26.92 -22.43
CA GLY A 128 4.45 28.32 -22.29
C GLY A 128 4.11 29.19 -23.50
#